data_AF-A0A535LRW9-F1
#
_entry.id   AF-A0A535LRW9-F1
#
_cell.length_a   1.000
_cell.length_b   1.000
_cell.length_c   1.000
_cell.angle_alpha   90.00
_cell.angle_beta   90.00
_cell.angle_gamma   90.00
#
_symmetry.space_group_name_H-M   'P 1'
#
loop_
_entity.id
_entity.type
_entity.pdbx_description
1 polymer ?
#
loop_
_entity_poly.entity_id
_entity_poly.type
_entity_poly.pdbx_seq_one_letter_code
_entity_poly.pdbx_strand_id
1 'polypeptide(L)'
;VPEALAVLERALVLARPGGFLRTFADLPRLATLLQELRKRRKANQAADSKLDAYLQRILVAMNPQAAQAVSLEELLRQEGLEPLTERELQILRLLDRDLTNKEIARELVVTSGTVKAHTANVYRKLSVNNRRAAVTLSKALGLLAAS
;
A
#
# COMPACT_ATOMS: atom_id res chain seq x y z
N VAL A 1 -18.65 13.79 -19.04
CA VAL A 1 -17.33 13.37 -18.47
C VAL A 1 -16.14 14.14 -19.06
N PRO A 2 -16.00 14.37 -20.38
CA PRO A 2 -14.82 15.06 -20.93
C PRO A 2 -14.66 16.51 -20.45
N GLU A 3 -15.79 17.21 -20.33
CA GLU A 3 -15.83 18.63 -19.93
C GLU A 3 -15.40 18.85 -18.48
N ALA A 4 -15.81 17.96 -17.56
CA ALA A 4 -15.41 18.02 -16.16
C ALA A 4 -13.89 17.88 -15.97
N LEU A 5 -13.23 17.04 -16.78
CA LEU A 5 -11.78 16.87 -16.75
C LEU A 5 -11.05 18.10 -17.28
N ALA A 6 -11.56 18.71 -18.36
CA ALA A 6 -10.97 19.93 -18.93
C ALA A 6 -11.08 21.13 -17.98
N VAL A 7 -12.24 21.29 -17.31
CA VAL A 7 -12.44 22.33 -16.29
C VAL A 7 -11.51 22.09 -15.08
N LEU A 8 -11.38 20.85 -14.62
CA LEU A 8 -10.49 20.50 -13.53
C LEU A 8 -9.02 20.76 -13.87
N GLU A 9 -8.57 20.37 -15.06
CA GLU A 9 -7.21 20.64 -15.51
C GLU A 9 -6.89 22.14 -15.54
N ARG A 10 -7.82 22.95 -16.05
CA ARG A 10 -7.68 24.41 -16.06
C ARG A 10 -7.61 24.99 -14.65
N ALA A 11 -8.45 24.50 -13.73
CA ALA A 11 -8.41 24.90 -12.32
C ALA A 11 -7.07 24.56 -11.65
N LEU A 12 -6.49 23.39 -11.94
CA LEU A 12 -5.18 22.99 -11.42
C LEU A 12 -4.05 23.85 -11.99
N VAL A 13 -4.09 24.19 -13.27
CA VAL A 13 -3.10 25.09 -13.90
C VAL A 13 -3.09 26.47 -13.25
N LEU A 14 -4.27 27.02 -12.94
CA LEU A 14 -4.42 28.31 -12.26
C LEU A 14 -4.02 28.26 -10.78
N ALA A 15 -4.28 27.14 -10.11
CA ALA A 15 -3.97 26.95 -8.71
C ALA A 15 -2.49 26.65 -8.43
N ARG A 16 -1.80 26.02 -9.38
CA ARG A 16 -0.40 25.58 -9.22
C ARG A 16 0.56 26.69 -8.80
N PRO A 17 0.57 27.90 -9.41
CA PRO A 17 1.49 28.98 -9.01
C PRO A 17 1.29 29.43 -7.55
N GLY A 18 0.06 29.35 -7.03
CA GLY A 18 -0.26 29.69 -5.65
C GLY A 18 -0.11 28.52 -4.66
N GLY A 19 0.24 27.32 -5.14
CA GLY A 19 0.46 26.16 -4.27
C GLY A 19 -0.79 25.69 -3.52
N PHE A 20 -1.99 25.95 -4.04
CA PHE A 20 -3.27 25.64 -3.38
C PHE A 20 -3.59 24.14 -3.37
N LEU A 21 -2.87 23.38 -2.54
CA LEU A 21 -3.04 21.93 -2.44
C LEU A 21 -4.30 21.53 -1.67
N ARG A 22 -4.53 22.18 -0.52
CA ARG A 22 -5.60 21.84 0.43
C ARG A 22 -7.00 22.02 -0.16
N THR A 23 -7.20 23.06 -0.98
CA THR A 23 -8.47 23.35 -1.64
C THR A 23 -9.00 22.17 -2.45
N PHE A 24 -8.11 21.38 -3.06
CA PHE A 24 -8.49 20.17 -3.77
C PHE A 24 -8.40 18.94 -2.87
N ALA A 25 -7.40 18.88 -1.98
CA ALA A 25 -7.15 17.72 -1.15
C ALA A 25 -8.27 17.44 -0.14
N ASP A 26 -8.94 18.48 0.35
CA ASP A 26 -10.03 18.37 1.33
C ASP A 26 -11.38 18.03 0.66
N LEU A 27 -11.41 17.84 -0.67
CA LEU A 27 -12.61 17.51 -1.45
C LEU A 27 -12.54 16.05 -1.97
N PRO A 28 -12.89 15.04 -1.16
CA PRO A 28 -12.74 13.61 -1.53
C PRO A 28 -13.48 13.23 -2.81
N ARG A 29 -14.60 13.92 -3.12
CA ARG A 29 -15.35 13.75 -4.37
C ARG A 29 -14.54 14.02 -5.65
N LEU A 30 -13.45 14.78 -5.56
CA LEU A 30 -12.57 15.06 -6.70
C LEU A 30 -11.54 13.95 -6.96
N ALA A 31 -11.38 12.99 -6.04
CA ALA A 31 -10.33 11.98 -6.12
C ALA A 31 -10.40 11.16 -7.42
N THR A 32 -11.60 10.69 -7.78
CA THR A 32 -11.82 9.92 -9.01
C THR A 32 -11.51 10.74 -10.26
N LEU A 33 -11.89 12.02 -10.29
CA LEU A 33 -11.61 12.91 -11.42
C LEU A 33 -10.12 13.24 -11.55
N LEU A 34 -9.42 13.47 -10.43
CA LEU A 34 -7.98 13.70 -10.39
C LEU A 34 -7.19 12.47 -10.84
N GLN A 35 -7.60 11.27 -10.40
CA GLN A 35 -7.01 10.00 -10.83
C GLN A 35 -7.23 9.76 -12.34
N GLU A 36 -8.43 10.05 -12.84
CA GLU A 36 -8.75 9.89 -14.26
C GLU A 36 -7.96 10.89 -15.13
N LEU A 37 -7.82 12.14 -14.68
CA LEU A 37 -6.98 13.14 -15.34
C LEU A 37 -5.52 12.68 -15.42
N ARG A 38 -4.97 12.12 -14.33
CA ARG A 38 -3.61 11.57 -14.29
C ARG A 38 -3.42 10.44 -15.31
N LYS A 39 -4.36 9.49 -15.36
CA LYS A 39 -4.31 8.36 -16.30
C LYS A 39 -4.32 8.85 -17.75
N ARG A 40 -5.21 9.77 -18.08
CA ARG A 40 -5.33 10.35 -19.42
C ARG A 40 -4.07 11.12 -19.85
N ARG A 41 -3.47 11.90 -18.94
CA ARG A 41 -2.21 12.62 -19.21
C ARG A 41 -1.04 11.68 -19.44
N LYS A 42 -0.91 10.60 -18.66
CA LYS A 42 0.09 9.55 -18.90
C LYS A 42 -0.12 8.83 -20.24
N ALA A 43 -1.36 8.48 -20.58
CA ALA A 43 -1.69 7.82 -21.84
C ALA A 43 -1.37 8.70 -23.05
N ASN A 44 -1.58 10.02 -22.92
CA ASN A 44 -1.32 10.99 -23.98
C ASN A 44 0.12 11.52 -24.00
N GLN A 45 1.03 10.98 -23.17
CA GLN A 45 2.41 11.46 -23.01
C GLN A 45 2.50 12.99 -22.84
N ALA A 46 1.57 13.58 -22.08
CA ALA A 46 1.53 15.02 -21.89
C ALA A 46 2.81 15.50 -21.17
N ALA A 47 3.53 16.46 -21.76
CA ALA A 47 4.89 16.83 -21.35
C ALA A 47 4.99 17.79 -20.13
N ASP A 48 3.88 18.20 -19.50
CA ASP A 48 3.92 19.13 -18.35
C ASP A 48 4.18 18.37 -17.02
N SER A 49 5.46 18.06 -16.81
CA SER A 49 5.99 17.42 -15.61
C SER A 49 5.70 18.20 -14.32
N LYS A 50 5.54 19.53 -14.40
CA LYS A 50 5.23 20.37 -13.23
C LYS A 50 3.78 20.20 -12.80
N LEU A 51 2.85 20.13 -13.76
CA LEU A 51 1.44 19.86 -13.46
C LEU A 51 1.26 18.43 -12.93
N ASP A 52 1.98 17.46 -13.47
CA ASP A 52 1.92 16.07 -12.99
C ASP A 52 2.44 15.93 -11.55
N ALA A 53 3.54 16.62 -11.21
CA ALA A 53 4.05 16.69 -9.84
C ALA A 53 3.05 17.38 -8.90
N TYR A 54 2.41 18.46 -9.34
CA TYR A 54 1.38 19.16 -8.55
C TYR A 54 0.17 18.27 -8.29
N LEU A 55 -0.34 17.60 -9.32
CA LEU A 55 -1.46 16.67 -9.22
C LEU A 55 -1.14 15.49 -8.29
N GLN A 56 0.10 14.97 -8.36
CA GLN A 56 0.56 13.93 -7.45
C GLN A 56 0.56 14.39 -5.99
N ARG A 57 1.01 15.62 -5.71
CA ARG A 57 0.98 16.20 -4.35
C ARG A 57 -0.43 16.32 -3.81
N ILE A 58 -1.41 16.69 -4.65
CA ILE A 58 -2.82 16.75 -4.27
C ILE A 58 -3.34 15.35 -3.92
N LEU A 59 -3.12 14.36 -4.79
CA LEU A 59 -3.59 12.98 -4.55
C LEU A 59 -2.99 12.36 -3.28
N VAL A 60 -1.71 12.64 -3.00
CA VAL A 60 -1.06 12.22 -1.74
C VAL A 60 -1.69 12.92 -0.53
N ALA A 61 -1.96 14.23 -0.63
CA ALA A 61 -2.59 14.97 0.45
C ALA A 61 -4.05 14.56 0.71
N MET A 62 -4.77 14.06 -0.31
CA MET A 62 -6.14 13.52 -0.18
C MET A 62 -6.20 12.22 0.61
N ASN A 63 -5.16 11.39 0.50
CA ASN A 63 -5.09 10.12 1.21
C ASN A 63 -3.65 9.90 1.74
N PRO A 64 -3.29 10.57 2.85
CA PRO A 64 -1.97 10.42 3.45
C PRO A 64 -1.70 8.97 3.89
N GLN A 65 -2.73 8.17 4.16
CA GLN A 65 -2.59 6.76 4.51
C GLN A 65 -2.29 5.86 3.29
N ALA A 66 -2.83 6.15 2.10
CA ALA A 66 -2.45 5.44 0.87
C ALA A 66 -1.00 5.71 0.47
N ALA A 67 -0.46 6.90 0.76
CA ALA A 67 0.94 7.21 0.52
C ALA A 67 1.90 6.38 1.40
N GLN A 68 1.44 5.87 2.54
CA GLN A 68 2.18 4.96 3.42
C GLN A 68 1.96 3.48 3.11
N ALA A 69 0.83 3.10 2.52
CA ALA A 69 0.57 1.72 2.08
C ALA A 69 1.36 1.36 0.80
N VAL A 70 1.53 2.30 -0.12
CA VAL A 70 2.23 2.08 -1.40
C VAL A 70 3.75 1.91 -1.24
N SER A 71 4.35 2.34 -0.12
CA SER A 71 5.80 2.19 0.09
C SER A 71 6.23 0.77 0.50
N LEU A 72 5.42 0.06 1.28
CA LEU A 72 5.77 -1.27 1.79
C LEU A 72 5.66 -2.35 0.71
N GLU A 73 4.61 -2.30 -0.12
CA GLU A 73 4.46 -3.23 -1.24
C GLU A 73 5.59 -3.07 -2.27
N GLU A 74 6.03 -1.83 -2.52
CA GLU A 74 7.15 -1.55 -3.42
C GLU A 74 8.49 -2.04 -2.83
N LEU A 75 8.72 -1.83 -1.52
CA LEU A 75 9.88 -2.37 -0.80
C LEU A 75 9.93 -3.90 -0.85
N LEU A 76 8.80 -4.56 -0.59
CA LEU A 76 8.70 -6.01 -0.68
C LEU A 76 9.03 -6.49 -2.10
N ARG A 77 8.51 -5.84 -3.14
CA ARG A 77 8.82 -6.18 -4.53
C ARG A 77 10.28 -5.97 -4.91
N GLN A 78 10.92 -4.92 -4.39
CA GLN A 78 12.36 -4.66 -4.60
C GLN A 78 13.22 -5.78 -4.00
N GLU A 79 12.81 -6.33 -2.86
CA GLU A 79 13.45 -7.47 -2.20
C GLU A 79 13.02 -8.84 -2.78
N GLY A 80 12.22 -8.85 -3.86
CA GLY A 80 11.71 -10.08 -4.47
C GLY A 80 10.68 -10.84 -3.61
N LEU A 81 10.05 -10.14 -2.66
CA LEU A 81 9.08 -10.66 -1.71
C LEU A 81 7.65 -10.33 -2.15
N GLU A 82 6.71 -11.18 -1.74
CA GLU A 82 5.28 -10.99 -2.01
C GLU A 82 4.56 -10.39 -0.79
N PRO A 83 3.57 -9.50 -0.98
CA PRO A 83 2.72 -9.03 0.10
C PRO A 83 2.00 -10.18 0.82
N LEU A 84 2.08 -10.16 2.15
CA LEU A 84 1.30 -11.05 3.00
C LEU A 84 -0.16 -10.58 3.05
N THR A 85 -1.07 -11.53 2.98
CA THR A 85 -2.50 -11.30 3.27
C THR A 85 -2.69 -10.99 4.76
N GLU A 86 -3.83 -10.41 5.13
CA GLU A 86 -4.18 -10.14 6.53
C GLU A 86 -4.10 -11.40 7.40
N ARG A 87 -4.54 -12.54 6.86
CA ARG A 87 -4.52 -13.82 7.56
C ARG A 87 -3.10 -14.34 7.80
N GLU A 88 -2.24 -14.19 6.80
CA GLU A 88 -0.81 -14.54 6.89
C GLU A 88 -0.08 -13.62 7.88
N LEU A 89 -0.41 -12.32 7.90
CA LEU A 89 0.08 -11.35 8.88
C LEU A 89 -0.36 -11.69 10.31
N GLN A 90 -1.62 -12.09 10.52
CA GLN A 90 -2.09 -12.59 11.82
C GLN A 90 -1.27 -13.80 12.28
N ILE A 91 -1.09 -14.79 11.40
CA ILE A 91 -0.29 -15.98 11.73
C ILE A 91 1.15 -15.61 12.05
N LEU A 92 1.77 -14.73 11.26
CA LEU A 92 3.11 -14.23 11.49
C LEU A 92 3.26 -13.54 12.86
N ARG A 93 2.27 -12.74 13.30
CA ARG A 93 2.26 -12.13 14.65
C ARG A 93 2.19 -13.16 15.77
N LEU A 94 1.42 -14.23 15.58
CA LEU A 94 1.35 -15.31 16.56
C LEU A 94 2.60 -16.19 16.52
N LEU A 95 3.26 -16.28 15.37
CA LEU A 95 4.58 -16.91 15.24
C LEU A 95 5.65 -16.13 16.01
N ASP A 96 5.58 -14.80 16.07
CA ASP A 96 6.49 -13.96 16.88
C ASP A 96 6.28 -14.14 18.40
N ARG A 97 5.09 -14.58 18.82
CA ARG A 97 4.77 -14.89 20.24
C ARG A 97 5.16 -16.32 20.66
N ASP A 98 5.98 -17.00 19.87
CA ASP A 98 6.42 -18.39 20.11
C ASP A 98 5.31 -19.47 20.20
N LEU A 99 4.06 -19.14 19.90
CA LEU A 99 2.93 -20.08 19.86
C LEU A 99 3.13 -21.21 18.84
N THR A 100 2.75 -22.43 19.21
CA THR A 100 2.75 -23.60 18.32
C THR A 100 1.60 -23.55 17.31
N ASN A 101 1.71 -24.28 16.20
CA ASN A 101 0.62 -24.37 15.21
C ASN A 101 -0.71 -24.86 15.82
N LYS A 102 -0.69 -25.61 16.93
CA LYS A 102 -1.89 -26.06 17.65
C LYS A 102 -2.51 -24.93 18.47
N GLU A 103 -1.70 -24.11 19.12
CA GLU A 103 -2.16 -22.94 19.88
C GLU A 103 -2.70 -21.86 18.95
N ILE A 104 -1.98 -21.58 17.86
CA ILE A 104 -2.44 -20.66 16.80
C ILE A 104 -3.77 -21.13 16.22
N ALA A 105 -3.92 -22.44 15.98
CA ALA A 105 -5.18 -23.00 15.48
C ALA A 105 -6.34 -22.77 16.44
N ARG A 106 -6.12 -22.88 17.75
CA ARG A 106 -7.13 -22.59 18.78
C ARG A 106 -7.48 -21.11 18.83
N GLU A 107 -6.48 -20.24 18.86
CA GLU A 107 -6.68 -18.78 18.93
C GLU A 107 -7.43 -18.26 17.71
N LEU A 108 -7.15 -18.84 16.55
CA LEU A 108 -7.73 -18.42 15.29
C LEU A 108 -8.96 -19.26 14.86
N VAL A 109 -9.43 -20.18 15.70
CA VAL A 109 -10.58 -21.07 15.48
C VAL A 109 -10.52 -21.80 14.13
N VAL A 110 -9.39 -22.43 13.82
CA VAL A 110 -9.15 -23.21 12.60
C VAL A 110 -8.43 -24.53 12.92
N THR A 111 -8.18 -25.36 11.91
CA THR A 111 -7.39 -26.59 12.10
C THR A 111 -5.88 -26.29 12.10
N SER A 112 -5.08 -27.12 12.77
CA SER A 112 -3.62 -27.03 12.68
C SER A 112 -3.08 -27.26 11.26
N GLY A 113 -3.83 -27.99 10.42
CA GLY A 113 -3.51 -28.15 9.00
C GLY A 113 -3.63 -26.83 8.22
N THR A 114 -4.70 -26.07 8.49
CA THR A 114 -4.90 -24.73 7.92
C THR A 114 -3.78 -23.77 8.33
N VAL A 115 -3.37 -23.80 9.61
CA VAL A 115 -2.22 -22.99 10.07
C VAL A 115 -0.95 -23.40 9.35
N LYS A 116 -0.65 -24.69 9.21
CA LYS A 116 0.52 -25.17 8.46
C LYS A 116 0.54 -24.66 7.02
N ALA A 117 -0.61 -24.69 6.34
CA ALA A 117 -0.73 -24.20 4.97
C ALA A 117 -0.43 -22.70 4.87
N HIS A 118 -1.01 -21.89 5.74
CA HIS A 118 -0.72 -20.45 5.78
C HIS A 118 0.73 -20.16 6.16
N THR A 119 1.30 -20.87 7.13
CA THR A 119 2.72 -20.72 7.50
C THR A 119 3.64 -21.06 6.33
N ALA A 120 3.33 -22.10 5.55
CA ALA A 120 4.07 -22.42 4.33
C ALA A 120 3.97 -21.30 3.29
N ASN A 121 2.79 -20.69 3.13
CA ASN A 121 2.61 -19.54 2.24
C ASN A 121 3.39 -18.31 2.73
N VAL A 122 3.38 -18.01 4.03
CA VAL A 122 4.19 -16.94 4.63
C VAL A 122 5.66 -17.14 4.28
N TYR A 123 6.18 -18.36 4.50
CA TYR A 123 7.58 -18.68 4.22
C TYR A 123 7.92 -18.53 2.74
N ARG A 124 7.05 -19.03 1.85
CA ARG A 124 7.19 -18.87 0.41
C ARG A 124 7.22 -17.39 -0.01
N LYS A 125 6.28 -16.59 0.50
CA LYS A 125 6.16 -15.16 0.16
C LYS A 125 7.29 -14.30 0.69
N LEU A 126 7.85 -14.68 1.84
CA LEU A 126 9.00 -14.04 2.46
C LEU A 126 10.34 -14.64 1.99
N SER A 127 10.33 -15.63 1.08
CA SER A 127 11.53 -16.31 0.60
C SER A 127 12.43 -16.87 1.72
N VAL A 128 11.82 -17.41 2.78
CA VAL A 128 12.49 -17.98 3.96
C VAL A 128 12.06 -19.42 4.20
N ASN A 129 12.87 -20.16 4.96
CA ASN A 129 12.65 -21.61 5.17
C ASN A 129 12.26 -21.97 6.61
N ASN A 130 12.25 -21.02 7.54
CA ASN A 130 11.96 -21.31 8.93
C ASN A 130 11.32 -20.13 9.67
N ARG A 131 10.70 -20.46 10.82
CA ARG A 131 9.99 -19.53 11.70
C ARG A 131 10.84 -18.33 12.09
N ARG A 132 12.07 -18.59 12.54
CA ARG A 132 12.97 -17.55 13.06
C ARG A 132 13.32 -16.56 11.95
N ALA A 133 13.67 -17.06 10.76
CA ALA A 133 13.95 -16.23 9.60
C ALA A 133 12.74 -15.39 9.19
N ALA A 134 11.54 -15.98 9.18
CA ALA A 134 10.31 -15.25 8.86
C ALA A 134 10.06 -14.10 9.85
N VAL A 135 10.19 -14.36 11.16
CA VAL A 135 9.99 -13.34 12.20
C VAL A 135 11.05 -12.25 12.12
N THR A 136 12.33 -12.61 12.02
CA THR A 136 13.44 -11.65 11.93
C THR A 136 13.31 -10.74 10.71
N LEU A 137 13.08 -11.33 9.53
CA LEU A 137 12.90 -10.57 8.29
C LEU A 137 11.68 -9.66 8.39
N SER A 138 10.58 -10.15 8.97
CA SER A 138 9.36 -9.35 9.15
C SER A 138 9.56 -8.16 10.10
N LYS A 139 10.39 -8.29 11.13
CA LYS A 139 10.79 -7.16 11.99
C LYS A 139 11.65 -6.16 11.22
N ALA A 140 12.62 -6.63 10.44
CA ALA A 140 13.48 -5.78 9.62
C ALA A 140 12.68 -4.98 8.57
N LEU A 141 11.62 -5.56 8.02
CA LEU A 141 10.73 -4.94 7.05
C LEU A 141 9.61 -4.09 7.69
N GLY A 142 9.55 -3.99 9.01
CA GLY A 142 8.51 -3.24 9.73
C GLY A 142 7.10 -3.86 9.67
N LEU A 143 6.98 -5.13 9.25
CA LEU A 143 5.72 -5.89 9.26
C LEU A 143 5.28 -6.30 10.67
N LEU A 144 6.26 -6.43 11.57
CA LEU A 144 6.10 -6.66 12.99
C LEU A 144 6.78 -5.53 13.78
N ALA A 145 6.23 -5.20 14.95
CA ALA A 145 6.93 -4.33 15.88
C ALA A 145 8.22 -5.01 16.36
N ALA A 146 9.29 -4.23 16.53
CA ALA A 146 10.45 -4.69 17.27
C ALA A 146 10.03 -4.82 18.74
N SER A 147 9.98 -6.05 19.24
CA SER A 147 9.75 -6.39 20.65
C SER A 147 11.07 -6.50 21.41
#